data_AF-A0A7S2L9Y2-F1
#
_entry.id   AF-A0A7S2L9Y2-F1
#
_cell.length_a   1.000
_cell.length_b   1.000
_cell.length_c   1.000
_cell.angle_alpha   90.00
_cell.angle_beta   90.00
_cell.angle_gamma   90.00
#
_symmetry.space_group_name_H-M   'P 1'
#
loop_
_entity.id
_entity.type
_entity.pdbx_description
1 polymer ?
#
loop_
_entity_poly.entity_id
_entity_poly.type
_entity_poly.pdbx_seq_one_letter_code
_entity_poly.pdbx_strand_id
1 'polypeptide(L)'
;YPHEQVWKKNIPVPKEIFENVVIDETLGPGDILYMPRGFVHEASCSNDSPSFHATVALMTHDWSQASVYTTILSEKLLSIPSHRLSIDRRVGSEHDSGNRQHIVEDQLRKVTEAAQAVSFADVSRYLLKKYKMH
;
A
#
# COMPACT_ATOMS: atom_id res chain seq x y z
N TYR A 1 -6.65 7.12 -1.58
CA TYR A 1 -5.35 7.42 -2.19
C TYR A 1 -5.32 8.45 -3.32
N PRO A 2 -6.39 8.86 -4.04
CA PRO A 2 -6.23 9.91 -5.08
C PRO A 2 -5.85 11.30 -4.52
N HIS A 3 -6.06 11.53 -3.23
CA HIS A 3 -5.68 12.74 -2.49
C HIS A 3 -4.17 12.84 -2.14
N GLU A 4 -3.40 11.75 -2.24
CA GLU A 4 -1.96 11.78 -1.92
C GLU A 4 -1.08 12.26 -3.09
N GLN A 5 -1.69 12.48 -4.25
CA GLN A 5 -1.01 12.87 -5.48
C GLN A 5 -1.71 14.06 -6.14
N VAL A 6 -2.08 15.05 -5.33
CA VAL A 6 -2.48 16.36 -5.84
C VAL A 6 -1.39 16.91 -6.77
N TRP A 7 -1.78 17.66 -7.80
CA TRP A 7 -0.92 18.13 -8.90
C TRP A 7 -0.45 17.07 -9.91
N LYS A 8 -0.46 15.76 -9.57
CA LYS A 8 -0.33 14.72 -10.60
C LYS A 8 -1.67 14.56 -11.31
N LYS A 9 -1.64 14.49 -12.65
CA LYS A 9 -2.85 14.37 -13.51
C LYS A 9 -3.79 15.59 -13.48
N ASN A 10 -3.28 16.81 -13.27
CA ASN A 10 -4.07 18.06 -13.25
C ASN A 10 -5.19 18.10 -12.19
N ILE A 11 -5.04 17.38 -11.09
CA ILE A 11 -5.96 17.49 -9.95
C ILE A 11 -5.54 18.70 -9.12
N PRO A 12 -6.37 19.75 -8.99
CA PRO A 12 -6.04 20.92 -8.19
C PRO A 12 -5.94 20.55 -6.71
N VAL A 13 -5.04 21.22 -5.98
CA VAL A 13 -4.96 21.10 -4.53
C VAL A 13 -6.19 21.78 -3.93
N PRO A 14 -7.00 21.08 -3.10
CA PRO A 14 -8.13 21.70 -2.41
C PRO A 14 -7.68 22.89 -1.56
N LYS A 15 -8.47 23.97 -1.55
CA LYS A 15 -8.11 25.22 -0.86
C LYS A 15 -8.02 25.04 0.66
N GLU A 16 -8.82 24.14 1.18
CA GLU A 16 -8.92 23.77 2.60
C GLU A 16 -7.57 23.29 3.16
N ILE A 17 -6.69 22.76 2.30
CA ILE A 17 -5.35 22.31 2.70
C ILE A 17 -4.47 23.48 3.13
N PHE A 18 -4.68 24.67 2.55
CA PHE A 18 -3.91 25.88 2.87
C PHE A 18 -4.46 26.64 4.09
N GLU A 19 -5.65 26.29 4.57
CA GLU A 19 -6.28 27.00 5.70
C GLU A 19 -5.65 26.65 7.05
N ASN A 20 -4.92 25.54 7.14
CA ASN A 20 -4.31 25.07 8.38
C ASN A 20 -2.84 24.67 8.17
N VAL A 21 -2.00 25.66 7.95
CA VAL A 21 -0.55 25.48 7.85
C VAL A 21 0.01 25.11 9.22
N VAL A 22 0.56 23.91 9.32
CA VAL A 22 1.11 23.37 10.58
C VAL A 22 2.58 23.77 10.76
N ILE A 23 3.30 24.03 9.66
CA ILE A 23 4.72 24.43 9.64
C ILE A 23 4.89 25.53 8.58
N ASP A 24 5.31 26.72 9.00
CA ASP A 24 5.67 27.86 8.15
C ASP A 24 7.01 28.41 8.62
N GLU A 25 8.11 27.94 8.02
CA GLU A 25 9.46 28.18 8.52
C GLU A 25 10.46 28.36 7.37
N THR A 26 11.53 29.13 7.63
CA THR A 26 12.67 29.27 6.70
C THR A 26 13.81 28.36 7.14
N LEU A 27 14.16 27.39 6.30
CA LEU A 27 15.27 26.46 6.56
C LEU A 27 16.63 27.07 6.19
N GLY A 28 17.59 26.98 7.12
CA GLY A 28 18.99 27.35 6.93
C GLY A 28 19.92 26.15 6.69
N PRO A 29 21.19 26.40 6.32
CA PRO A 29 22.19 25.35 6.18
C PRO A 29 22.39 24.57 7.49
N GLY A 30 22.20 23.25 7.43
CA GLY A 30 22.34 22.35 8.58
C GLY A 30 21.02 21.96 9.25
N ASP A 31 19.92 22.63 8.91
CA ASP A 31 18.59 22.30 9.45
C ASP A 31 18.07 20.98 8.87
N ILE A 32 17.25 20.30 9.68
CA ILE A 32 16.60 19.04 9.32
C ILE A 32 15.10 19.20 9.52
N LEU A 33 14.34 18.99 8.44
CA LEU A 33 12.88 18.91 8.48
C LEU A 33 12.44 17.46 8.27
N TYR A 34 11.77 16.89 9.28
CA TYR A 34 11.07 15.62 9.13
C TYR A 34 9.64 15.88 8.64
N MET A 35 9.26 15.24 7.53
CA MET A 35 7.92 15.34 6.95
C MET A 35 7.26 13.95 6.88
N PRO A 36 6.20 13.68 7.66
CA PRO A 36 5.48 12.42 7.56
C PRO A 36 4.82 12.24 6.19
N ARG A 37 4.67 10.99 5.74
CA ARG A 37 3.95 10.67 4.50
C ARG A 37 2.51 11.21 4.57
N GLY A 38 2.09 11.89 3.51
CA GLY A 38 0.73 12.44 3.38
C GLY A 38 0.60 13.93 3.73
N PHE A 39 1.66 14.55 4.25
CA PHE A 39 1.69 15.99 4.48
C PHE A 39 1.92 16.73 3.14
N VAL A 40 0.93 17.54 2.75
CA VAL A 40 1.08 18.48 1.63
C VAL A 40 2.03 19.59 2.08
N HIS A 41 3.00 19.91 1.24
CA HIS A 41 3.99 20.94 1.50
C HIS A 41 4.38 21.63 0.20
N GLU A 42 4.77 22.89 0.34
CA GLU A 42 5.38 23.68 -0.71
C GLU A 42 6.60 24.40 -0.13
N ALA A 43 7.53 24.79 -0.99
CA ALA A 43 8.70 25.57 -0.61
C ALA A 43 8.99 26.59 -1.70
N SER A 44 9.40 27.78 -1.28
CA SER A 44 9.89 28.84 -2.17
C SER A 44 11.26 29.31 -1.70
N CYS A 45 12.06 29.85 -2.62
CA CYS A 45 13.29 30.56 -2.26
C CYS A 45 12.96 32.05 -2.13
N SER A 46 13.57 32.73 -1.17
CA SER A 46 13.64 34.20 -1.21
C SER A 46 14.32 34.63 -2.51
N ASN A 47 13.80 35.68 -3.15
CA ASN A 47 14.15 36.09 -4.53
C ASN A 47 15.66 36.26 -4.83
N ASP A 48 16.50 36.38 -3.80
CA ASP A 48 17.92 36.72 -3.94
C ASP A 48 18.89 35.61 -3.52
N SER A 49 18.43 34.39 -3.24
CA SER A 49 19.34 33.30 -2.82
C SER A 49 18.88 31.92 -3.28
N PRO A 50 19.76 31.14 -3.95
CA PRO A 50 19.46 29.75 -4.27
C PRO A 50 19.45 28.89 -3.00
N SER A 51 18.60 27.88 -2.98
CA SER A 51 18.56 26.86 -1.93
C SER A 51 18.92 25.49 -2.49
N PHE A 52 19.66 24.71 -1.72
CA PHE A 52 19.98 23.32 -2.02
C PHE A 52 19.71 22.45 -0.78
N HIS A 53 18.95 21.38 -0.96
CA HIS A 53 18.68 20.40 0.09
C HIS A 53 18.72 18.98 -0.47
N ALA A 54 18.90 18.01 0.43
CA ALA A 54 18.82 16.60 0.12
C ALA A 54 17.63 15.98 0.86
N THR A 55 16.75 15.31 0.12
CA THR A 55 15.61 14.60 0.71
C THR A 55 15.91 13.11 0.78
N VAL A 56 15.85 12.57 2.00
CA VAL A 56 15.91 11.13 2.23
C VAL A 56 14.48 10.62 2.44
N ALA A 57 13.97 9.86 1.47
CA ALA A 57 12.61 9.32 1.52
C ALA A 57 12.62 7.82 1.84
N LEU A 58 11.81 7.42 2.82
CA LEU A 58 11.47 6.02 3.07
C LEU A 58 10.17 5.67 2.35
N MET A 59 10.23 4.70 1.42
CA MET A 59 9.04 4.23 0.71
C MET A 59 8.19 3.34 1.61
N THR A 60 7.25 3.93 2.34
CA THR A 60 6.37 3.20 3.29
C THR A 60 5.00 2.81 2.73
N HIS A 61 4.71 3.16 1.47
CA HIS A 61 3.40 2.95 0.85
C HIS A 61 2.92 1.49 0.82
N ASP A 62 3.85 0.54 0.83
CA ASP A 62 3.64 -0.90 0.76
C ASP A 62 3.91 -1.61 2.10
N TRP A 63 4.02 -0.84 3.19
CA TRP A 63 4.21 -1.34 4.56
C TRP A 63 2.88 -1.51 5.29
N SER A 64 1.74 -1.33 4.61
CA SER A 64 0.44 -1.58 5.24
C SER A 64 0.31 -3.06 5.60
N GLN A 65 -0.24 -3.33 6.80
CA GLN A 65 -0.52 -4.69 7.25
C GLN A 65 -1.36 -5.46 6.22
N ALA A 66 -2.37 -4.82 5.63
CA ALA A 66 -3.19 -5.40 4.59
C ALA A 66 -2.37 -5.84 3.35
N SER A 67 -1.44 -5.00 2.87
CA SER A 67 -0.58 -5.38 1.74
C SER A 67 0.35 -6.54 2.08
N VAL A 68 0.89 -6.55 3.31
CA VAL A 68 1.76 -7.62 3.78
C VAL A 68 0.98 -8.94 3.87
N TYR A 69 -0.18 -8.94 4.52
CA TYR A 69 -1.00 -10.14 4.71
C TYR A 69 -1.55 -10.68 3.40
N THR A 70 -2.04 -9.83 2.51
CA THR A 70 -2.54 -10.27 1.20
C THR A 70 -1.43 -10.88 0.35
N THR A 71 -0.20 -10.34 0.38
CA THR A 71 0.93 -10.93 -0.34
C THR A 71 1.30 -12.30 0.22
N ILE A 72 1.42 -12.43 1.54
CA ILE A 72 1.75 -13.71 2.21
C ILE A 72 0.67 -14.76 1.93
N LEU A 73 -0.60 -14.37 2.06
CA LEU A 73 -1.73 -15.26 1.78
C LEU A 73 -1.72 -15.70 0.32
N SER A 74 -1.48 -14.77 -0.61
CA SER A 74 -1.37 -15.09 -2.04
C SER A 74 -0.24 -16.08 -2.31
N GLU A 75 0.96 -15.87 -1.75
CA GLU A 75 2.08 -16.82 -1.88
C GLU A 75 1.71 -18.21 -1.36
N LYS A 76 1.06 -18.30 -0.20
CA LYS A 76 0.59 -19.59 0.37
C LYS A 76 -0.47 -20.25 -0.52
N LEU A 77 -1.48 -19.51 -0.97
CA LEU A 77 -2.55 -20.06 -1.81
C LEU A 77 -2.00 -20.54 -3.16
N LEU A 78 -1.08 -19.80 -3.77
CA LEU A 78 -0.44 -20.18 -5.03
C LEU A 78 0.44 -21.43 -4.90
N SER A 79 0.87 -21.78 -3.69
CA SER A 79 1.54 -23.07 -3.42
C SER A 79 0.58 -24.27 -3.50
N ILE A 80 -0.73 -24.05 -3.36
CA ILE A 80 -1.77 -25.07 -3.46
C ILE A 80 -2.21 -25.20 -4.94
N PRO A 81 -1.99 -26.36 -5.61
CA PRO A 81 -2.29 -26.51 -7.03
C PRO A 81 -3.74 -26.16 -7.45
N SER A 82 -4.74 -26.47 -6.62
CA SER A 82 -6.14 -26.19 -6.94
C SER A 82 -6.46 -24.70 -7.06
N HIS A 83 -5.73 -23.84 -6.34
CA HIS A 83 -5.93 -22.38 -6.34
C HIS A 83 -5.26 -21.67 -7.52
N ARG A 84 -4.51 -22.41 -8.35
CA ARG A 84 -3.93 -21.90 -9.61
C ARG A 84 -4.86 -22.10 -10.81
N LEU A 85 -5.96 -22.85 -10.63
CA LEU A 85 -6.92 -23.12 -11.68
C LEU A 85 -7.83 -21.91 -11.90
N SER A 86 -8.24 -21.70 -13.16
CA SER A 86 -9.22 -20.68 -13.50
C SER A 86 -10.56 -20.97 -12.84
N ILE A 87 -11.23 -19.92 -12.37
CA ILE A 87 -12.61 -20.00 -11.89
C ILE A 87 -13.54 -20.24 -13.09
N ASP A 88 -14.57 -21.09 -12.92
CA ASP A 88 -15.58 -21.33 -13.96
C ASP A 88 -16.35 -20.03 -14.26
N ARG A 89 -16.46 -19.67 -15.53
CA ARG A 89 -17.10 -18.42 -15.99
C ARG A 89 -18.59 -18.32 -15.60
N ARG A 90 -19.22 -19.42 -15.21
CA ARG A 90 -20.64 -19.48 -14.81
C ARG A 90 -20.87 -19.20 -13.32
N VAL A 91 -19.82 -19.13 -12.51
CA VAL A 91 -19.93 -18.72 -11.10
C VAL A 91 -20.54 -17.31 -11.05
N GLY A 92 -21.67 -17.16 -10.35
CA GLY A 92 -22.41 -15.89 -10.27
C GLY A 92 -23.36 -15.59 -11.44
N SER A 93 -23.56 -16.54 -12.36
CA SER A 93 -24.57 -16.41 -13.42
C SER A 93 -25.97 -16.85 -12.95
N GLU A 94 -27.02 -16.30 -13.56
CA GLU A 94 -28.43 -16.65 -13.25
C GLU A 94 -28.78 -18.13 -13.45
N HIS A 95 -27.95 -18.87 -14.21
CA HIS A 95 -28.13 -20.30 -14.49
C HIS A 95 -27.23 -21.22 -13.64
N ASP A 96 -26.73 -20.74 -12.50
CA ASP A 96 -25.85 -21.54 -11.67
C ASP A 96 -26.59 -22.68 -10.96
N SER A 97 -26.46 -23.90 -11.51
CA SER A 97 -26.82 -25.14 -10.83
C SER A 97 -25.94 -25.33 -9.58
N GLY A 98 -26.52 -25.39 -8.38
CA GLY A 98 -25.87 -25.33 -7.06
C GLY A 98 -24.63 -26.21 -6.78
N ASN A 99 -24.24 -27.12 -7.68
CA ASN A 99 -22.96 -27.82 -7.62
C ASN A 99 -21.74 -26.86 -7.67
N ARG A 100 -21.82 -25.72 -8.38
CA ARG A 100 -20.67 -24.78 -8.46
C ARG A 100 -20.52 -23.95 -7.19
N GLN A 101 -21.62 -23.62 -6.53
CA GLN A 101 -21.61 -22.96 -5.23
C GLN A 101 -20.77 -23.77 -4.22
N HIS A 102 -21.00 -25.08 -4.12
CA HIS A 102 -20.24 -25.94 -3.22
C HIS A 102 -18.73 -25.96 -3.52
N ILE A 103 -18.33 -25.91 -4.80
CA ILE A 103 -16.92 -25.83 -5.19
C ILE A 103 -16.29 -24.52 -4.72
N VAL A 104 -17.01 -23.39 -4.88
CA VAL A 104 -16.52 -22.09 -4.43
C VAL A 104 -16.43 -22.04 -2.91
N GLU A 105 -17.44 -22.53 -2.20
CA GLU A 105 -17.45 -22.62 -0.73
C GLU A 105 -16.28 -23.50 -0.21
N ASP A 106 -15.97 -24.60 -0.89
CA ASP A 106 -14.80 -25.44 -0.59
C ASP A 106 -13.48 -24.68 -0.75
N GLN A 107 -13.32 -23.89 -1.83
CA GLN A 107 -12.13 -23.06 -1.99
C GLN A 107 -12.07 -21.94 -0.95
N LEU A 108 -13.19 -21.29 -0.63
CA LEU A 108 -13.25 -20.23 0.40
C LEU A 108 -12.87 -20.76 1.79
N ARG A 109 -13.26 -21.99 2.12
CA ARG A 109 -12.84 -22.65 3.35
C ARG A 109 -11.32 -22.82 3.41
N LYS A 110 -10.70 -23.27 2.32
CA LYS A 110 -9.24 -23.40 2.21
C LYS A 110 -8.52 -22.05 2.29
N VAL A 111 -9.11 -20.99 1.74
CA VAL A 111 -8.60 -19.61 1.90
C VAL A 111 -8.62 -19.19 3.36
N THR A 112 -9.70 -19.49 4.07
CA THR A 112 -9.84 -19.18 5.51
C THR A 112 -8.82 -19.94 6.34
N GLU A 113 -8.65 -21.24 6.09
CA GLU A 113 -7.62 -22.08 6.74
C GLU A 113 -6.21 -21.52 6.48
N ALA A 114 -5.89 -21.16 5.24
CA ALA A 114 -4.60 -20.58 4.88
C ALA A 114 -4.36 -19.21 5.55
N ALA A 115 -5.40 -18.39 5.68
CA ALA A 115 -5.34 -17.11 6.36
C ALA A 115 -5.12 -17.28 7.88
N GLN A 116 -5.82 -18.23 8.50
CA GLN A 116 -5.63 -18.58 9.92
C GLN A 116 -4.24 -19.18 10.19
N ALA A 117 -3.65 -19.84 9.20
CA ALA A 117 -2.30 -20.39 9.27
C ALA A 117 -1.18 -19.36 9.00
N VAL A 118 -1.51 -18.09 8.72
CA VAL A 118 -0.50 -17.03 8.61
C VAL A 118 0.08 -16.76 10.00
N SER A 119 1.40 -16.90 10.12
CA SER A 119 2.12 -16.77 11.38
C SER A 119 3.04 -15.55 11.41
N PHE A 120 3.50 -15.16 12.60
CA PHE A 120 4.56 -14.15 12.76
C PHE A 120 5.82 -14.52 11.97
N ALA A 121 6.18 -15.80 11.92
CA ALA A 121 7.35 -16.27 11.17
C ALA A 121 7.21 -16.01 9.67
N ASP A 122 6.00 -16.14 9.10
CA ASP A 122 5.74 -15.83 7.70
C ASP A 122 5.88 -14.31 7.43
N VAL A 123 5.35 -13.48 8.33
CA VAL A 123 5.48 -12.02 8.26
C VAL A 123 6.95 -11.61 8.33
N SER A 124 7.68 -12.12 9.32
CA SER A 124 9.11 -11.82 9.48
C SER A 124 9.90 -12.24 8.25
N ARG A 125 9.69 -13.47 7.74
CA ARG A 125 10.37 -13.97 6.54
C ARG A 125 10.09 -13.09 5.32
N TYR A 126 8.84 -12.68 5.12
CA TYR A 126 8.45 -11.81 4.02
C TYR A 126 9.14 -10.45 4.11
N LEU A 127 9.13 -9.79 5.28
CA LEU A 127 9.74 -8.47 5.46
C LEU A 127 11.27 -8.51 5.27
N LEU A 128 11.95 -9.52 5.85
CA LEU A 128 13.40 -9.71 5.66
C LEU A 128 13.75 -9.91 4.18
N LYS A 129 13.01 -10.78 3.47
CA LYS A 129 13.20 -11.04 2.04
C LYS A 129 12.95 -9.78 1.19
N LYS A 130 11.85 -9.07 1.45
CA LYS A 130 11.42 -7.92 0.64
C LYS A 130 12.37 -6.74 0.78
N TYR A 131 12.79 -6.43 2.01
CA TYR A 131 13.62 -5.26 2.29
C TYR A 131 15.11 -5.58 2.40
N LYS A 132 15.51 -6.84 2.15
CA LYS A 132 16.89 -7.31 2.25
C LYS A 132 17.54 -6.92 3.58
N MET A 133 16.75 -6.99 4.66
CA MET A 133 17.25 -6.77 6.01
C MET A 133 18.06 -8.00 6.39
N HIS A 134 19.35 -7.81 6.68
CA HIS A 134 20.30 -8.85 7.08
C HIS A 134 20.30 -9.06 8.59
#